data_AF-A0A7G1KPY4-F1
#
_entry.id   AF-A0A7G1KPY4-F1
#
_cell.length_a   1.000
_cell.length_b   1.000
_cell.length_c   1.000
_cell.angle_alpha   90.00
_cell.angle_beta   90.00
_cell.angle_gamma   90.00
#
_symmetry.space_group_name_H-M   'P 1'
#
loop_
_entity.id
_entity.type
_entity.pdbx_description
1 polymer ?
#
loop_
_entity_poly.entity_id
_entity_poly.type
_entity_poly.pdbx_seq_one_letter_code
_entity_poly.pdbx_strand_id
1 'polypeptide(L)'
;MAARRRRDNIVVSVLAVLAVLGGGHAVLSWFSTPPKGPSDETTVGIIGRSQLAQSFAREFVVTYLTATTDQQERVAQYVSAGQQITLPSNHRQIADSQVVHAARKVSAGNVEVWSVTVSVQLGGASGAAAAGKDGPTRQYYRVAVSVTDGLRALAIPTLVERPARGGDLALSYSATCAADTPLTQVATGFVKAYLSGNGDLSRYTVLNSEIVAPSPSPFTSVETASVTSDDSGCGTTGSTAHVLATVNAKGAEGGIPTLAYPLTLVRTTGQWQVQSVDPIPALRTPLTIVADQTQGGGAPAQATTTAPSTTVSVPPARQN
;
A
#
# COMPACT_ATOMS: atom_id res chain seq x y z
N MET A 1 11.10 52.56 -48.02
CA MET A 1 9.97 51.99 -47.23
C MET A 1 9.43 50.64 -47.75
N ALA A 2 9.94 50.07 -48.85
CA ALA A 2 9.42 48.79 -49.41
C ALA A 2 9.96 47.51 -48.72
N ALA A 3 11.10 47.57 -48.03
CA ALA A 3 11.74 46.39 -47.43
C ALA A 3 11.11 45.93 -46.10
N ARG A 4 10.43 46.81 -45.35
CA ARG A 4 9.73 46.43 -44.10
C ARG A 4 8.48 45.59 -44.36
N ARG A 5 7.65 45.98 -45.34
CA ARG A 5 6.42 45.23 -45.69
C ARG A 5 6.68 43.78 -46.11
N ARG A 6 7.82 43.48 -46.75
CA ARG A 6 8.16 42.09 -47.13
C ARG A 6 8.54 41.24 -45.92
N ARG A 7 9.19 41.82 -44.91
CA ARG A 7 9.54 41.10 -43.68
C ARG A 7 8.31 40.80 -42.83
N ASP A 8 7.38 41.74 -42.74
CA ASP A 8 6.14 41.54 -42.00
C ASP A 8 5.27 40.44 -42.62
N ASN A 9 5.16 40.41 -43.96
CA ASN A 9 4.42 39.34 -44.65
C ASN A 9 5.04 37.95 -44.43
N ILE A 10 6.38 37.84 -44.40
CA ILE A 10 7.08 36.58 -44.15
C ILE A 10 6.85 36.11 -42.71
N VAL A 11 6.95 37.01 -41.72
CA VAL A 11 6.71 36.69 -40.30
C VAL A 11 5.27 36.25 -40.07
N VAL A 12 4.29 36.90 -40.68
CA VAL A 12 2.87 36.51 -40.59
C VAL A 12 2.64 35.13 -41.21
N SER A 13 3.25 34.82 -42.36
CA SER A 13 3.14 33.49 -42.97
C SER A 13 3.79 32.39 -42.14
N VAL A 14 4.94 32.65 -41.50
CA VAL A 14 5.61 31.66 -40.63
C VAL A 14 4.80 31.41 -39.36
N LEU A 15 4.22 32.46 -38.75
CA LEU A 15 3.35 32.32 -37.58
C LEU A 15 2.04 31.58 -37.91
N ALA A 16 1.47 31.80 -39.10
CA ALA A 16 0.28 31.07 -39.54
C ALA A 16 0.58 29.57 -39.72
N VAL A 17 1.73 29.21 -40.30
CA VAL A 17 2.15 27.81 -40.47
C VAL A 17 2.42 27.13 -39.12
N LEU A 18 3.08 27.82 -38.18
CA LEU A 18 3.31 27.31 -36.82
C LEU A 18 2.01 27.14 -36.03
N ALA A 19 1.02 28.03 -36.21
CA ALA A 19 -0.29 27.91 -35.59
C ALA A 19 -1.08 26.71 -36.12
N VAL A 20 -0.99 26.41 -37.42
CA VAL A 20 -1.63 25.23 -38.03
C VAL A 20 -0.94 23.93 -37.59
N LEU A 21 0.39 23.91 -37.48
CA LEU A 21 1.13 22.73 -36.99
C LEU A 21 0.92 22.47 -35.49
N GLY A 22 0.88 23.53 -34.67
CA GLY A 22 0.58 23.43 -33.23
C GLY A 22 -0.89 23.05 -32.95
N GLY A 23 -1.84 23.67 -33.68
CA GLY A 23 -3.26 23.36 -33.56
C GLY A 23 -3.62 21.98 -34.10
N GLY A 24 -2.99 21.54 -35.19
CA GLY A 24 -3.21 20.22 -35.78
C GLY A 24 -2.85 19.08 -34.83
N HIS A 25 -1.79 19.21 -34.04
CA HIS A 25 -1.39 18.17 -33.07
C HIS A 25 -2.36 18.07 -31.88
N ALA A 26 -2.93 19.20 -31.43
CA ALA A 26 -3.93 19.21 -30.37
C ALA A 26 -5.26 18.59 -30.85
N VAL A 27 -5.67 18.87 -32.08
CA VAL A 27 -6.86 18.28 -32.70
C VAL A 27 -6.66 16.77 -32.93
N LEU A 28 -5.48 16.32 -33.39
CA LEU A 28 -5.18 14.89 -33.52
C LEU A 28 -5.18 14.16 -32.17
N SER A 29 -4.76 14.80 -31.08
CA SER A 29 -4.84 14.22 -29.74
C SER A 29 -6.27 14.14 -29.18
N TRP A 30 -7.19 14.97 -29.69
CA TRP A 30 -8.62 14.89 -29.34
C TRP A 30 -9.31 13.70 -30.03
N PHE A 31 -8.77 13.26 -31.17
CA PHE A 31 -9.26 12.08 -31.92
C PHE A 31 -8.50 10.79 -31.61
N SER A 32 -7.41 10.85 -30.84
CA SER A 32 -6.81 9.65 -30.26
C SER A 32 -7.67 9.17 -29.11
N THR A 33 -8.61 8.28 -29.40
CA THR A 33 -9.32 7.49 -28.39
C THR A 33 -8.28 6.94 -27.42
N PRO A 34 -8.40 7.20 -26.10
CA PRO A 34 -7.52 6.57 -25.12
C PRO A 34 -7.49 5.07 -25.39
N PRO A 35 -6.33 4.40 -25.34
CA PRO A 35 -6.27 2.96 -25.54
C PRO A 35 -7.30 2.31 -24.62
N LYS A 36 -8.20 1.52 -25.20
CA LYS A 36 -9.28 0.87 -24.46
C LYS A 36 -8.62 0.10 -23.32
N GLY A 37 -9.00 0.42 -22.08
CA GLY A 37 -8.57 -0.33 -20.91
C GLY A 37 -8.89 -1.83 -21.08
N PRO A 38 -8.23 -2.72 -20.33
CA PRO A 38 -8.53 -4.14 -20.38
C PRO A 38 -10.03 -4.35 -20.16
N SER A 39 -10.63 -5.24 -20.95
CA SER A 39 -12.04 -5.60 -20.75
C SER A 39 -12.25 -6.22 -19.37
N ASP A 40 -13.49 -6.19 -18.86
CA ASP A 40 -13.82 -6.81 -17.57
C ASP A 40 -13.42 -8.30 -17.55
N GLU A 41 -13.65 -9.01 -18.66
CA GLU A 41 -13.26 -10.41 -18.82
C GLU A 41 -11.74 -10.60 -18.75
N THR A 42 -10.97 -9.71 -19.40
CA THR A 42 -9.50 -9.71 -19.30
C THR A 42 -9.04 -9.45 -17.87
N THR A 43 -9.69 -8.53 -17.16
CA THR A 43 -9.36 -8.16 -15.78
C THR A 43 -9.64 -9.33 -14.82
N VAL A 44 -10.82 -9.95 -14.94
CA VAL A 44 -11.19 -11.15 -14.16
C VAL A 44 -10.21 -12.30 -14.42
N GLY A 45 -9.84 -12.52 -15.68
CA GLY A 45 -8.84 -13.54 -16.05
C GLY A 45 -7.47 -13.30 -15.42
N ILE A 46 -6.98 -12.04 -15.43
CA ILE A 46 -5.71 -11.67 -14.81
C ILE A 46 -5.75 -11.88 -13.29
N ILE A 47 -6.85 -11.48 -12.62
CA ILE A 47 -7.01 -11.69 -11.18
C ILE A 47 -7.00 -13.17 -10.85
N GLY A 48 -7.77 -14.00 -11.59
CA GLY A 48 -7.80 -15.44 -11.39
C GLY A 48 -6.41 -16.09 -11.54
N ARG A 49 -5.67 -15.75 -12.61
CA ARG A 49 -4.30 -16.24 -12.84
C ARG A 49 -3.34 -15.78 -11.75
N SER A 50 -3.49 -14.55 -11.26
CA SER A 50 -2.68 -14.04 -10.15
C SER A 50 -2.91 -14.83 -8.87
N GLN A 51 -4.16 -15.17 -8.54
CA GLN A 51 -4.50 -15.96 -7.36
C GLN A 51 -3.96 -17.38 -7.44
N LEU A 52 -4.02 -18.00 -8.63
CA LEU A 52 -3.42 -19.32 -8.89
C LEU A 52 -1.89 -19.31 -8.70
N ALA A 53 -1.20 -18.30 -9.23
CA ALA A 53 0.24 -18.16 -9.03
C ALA A 53 0.61 -17.95 -7.55
N GLN A 54 -0.20 -17.19 -6.81
CA GLN A 54 -0.02 -16.90 -5.40
C GLN A 54 -0.19 -18.14 -4.51
N SER A 55 -1.27 -18.90 -4.71
CA SER A 55 -1.52 -20.13 -3.95
C SER A 55 -0.43 -21.16 -4.21
N PHE A 56 -0.06 -21.38 -5.47
CA PHE A 56 1.03 -22.28 -5.87
C PHE A 56 2.37 -21.89 -5.25
N ALA A 57 2.74 -20.60 -5.29
CA ALA A 57 3.99 -20.13 -4.71
C ALA A 57 4.03 -20.34 -3.19
N ARG A 58 2.91 -20.11 -2.48
CA ARG A 58 2.81 -20.34 -1.04
C ARG A 58 3.01 -21.81 -0.70
N GLU A 59 2.30 -22.70 -1.39
CA GLU A 59 2.40 -24.15 -1.18
C GLU A 59 3.80 -24.67 -1.51
N PHE A 60 4.40 -24.18 -2.60
CA PHE A 60 5.76 -24.53 -2.96
C PHE A 60 6.78 -24.12 -1.89
N VAL A 61 6.70 -22.88 -1.38
CA VAL A 61 7.62 -22.40 -0.33
C VAL A 61 7.44 -23.21 0.96
N VAL A 62 6.21 -23.48 1.39
CA VAL A 62 5.95 -24.30 2.58
C VAL A 62 6.48 -25.71 2.39
N THR A 63 6.23 -26.33 1.24
CA THR A 63 6.73 -27.68 0.94
C THR A 63 8.26 -27.69 0.89
N TYR A 64 8.88 -26.75 0.19
CA TYR A 64 10.33 -26.65 0.05
C TYR A 64 11.05 -26.51 1.39
N LEU A 65 10.51 -25.70 2.30
CA LEU A 65 11.12 -25.43 3.59
C LEU A 65 10.83 -26.49 4.66
N THR A 66 9.75 -27.26 4.51
CA THR A 66 9.42 -28.38 5.42
C THR A 66 9.93 -29.73 4.94
N ALA A 67 10.26 -29.87 3.65
CA ALA A 67 10.75 -31.11 3.07
C ALA A 67 12.15 -31.49 3.61
N THR A 68 12.35 -32.79 3.76
CA THR A 68 13.59 -33.43 4.18
C THR A 68 14.25 -34.16 3.01
N THR A 69 15.47 -34.65 3.21
CA THR A 69 16.25 -35.35 2.17
C THR A 69 15.51 -36.53 1.52
N ASP A 70 14.63 -37.23 2.23
CA ASP A 70 13.78 -38.32 1.74
C ASP A 70 12.53 -37.86 0.96
N GLN A 71 12.33 -36.54 0.83
CA GLN A 71 11.12 -35.94 0.24
C GLN A 71 11.43 -35.09 -0.99
N GLN A 72 12.53 -35.40 -1.70
CA GLN A 72 12.96 -34.62 -2.86
C GLN A 72 11.94 -34.68 -4.01
N GLU A 73 11.27 -35.81 -4.20
CA GLU A 73 10.22 -35.99 -5.20
C GLU A 73 9.02 -35.05 -4.95
N ARG A 74 8.69 -34.80 -3.68
CA ARG A 74 7.62 -33.86 -3.29
C ARG A 74 7.94 -32.42 -3.69
N VAL A 75 9.21 -32.05 -3.77
CA VAL A 75 9.65 -30.71 -4.21
C VAL A 75 9.77 -30.67 -5.73
N ALA A 76 10.21 -31.77 -6.36
CA ALA A 76 10.41 -31.87 -7.80
C ALA A 76 9.12 -31.68 -8.63
N GLN A 77 7.94 -31.94 -8.06
CA GLN A 77 6.66 -31.66 -8.73
C GLN A 77 6.41 -30.16 -9.00
N TYR A 78 7.06 -29.26 -8.25
CA TYR A 78 6.85 -27.82 -8.37
C TYR A 78 7.81 -27.14 -9.35
N VAL A 79 9.05 -27.62 -9.48
CA VAL A 79 10.13 -26.96 -10.25
C VAL A 79 10.51 -27.75 -11.49
N SER A 80 10.85 -27.07 -12.59
CA SER A 80 11.37 -27.74 -13.79
C SER A 80 12.56 -28.68 -13.50
N ALA A 81 12.68 -29.75 -14.28
CA ALA A 81 13.77 -30.72 -14.14
C ALA A 81 15.15 -30.05 -14.33
N GLY A 82 16.17 -30.55 -13.64
CA GLY A 82 17.55 -30.05 -13.72
C GLY A 82 17.94 -28.98 -12.69
N GLN A 83 17.05 -28.63 -11.76
CA GLN A 83 17.41 -27.83 -10.59
C GLN A 83 18.12 -28.70 -9.55
N GLN A 84 19.29 -28.28 -9.08
CA GLN A 84 19.96 -28.93 -7.96
C GLN A 84 19.24 -28.55 -6.66
N ILE A 85 18.64 -29.53 -5.99
CA ILE A 85 17.90 -29.35 -4.74
C ILE A 85 18.70 -30.02 -3.62
N THR A 86 19.08 -29.25 -2.60
CA THR A 86 19.70 -29.77 -1.39
C THR A 86 18.74 -29.51 -0.22
N LEU A 87 18.19 -30.58 0.35
CA LEU A 87 17.23 -30.51 1.45
C LEU A 87 17.89 -30.87 2.80
N PRO A 88 17.45 -30.26 3.91
CA PRO A 88 17.95 -30.60 5.23
C PRO A 88 17.54 -32.03 5.65
N SER A 89 18.30 -32.61 6.57
CA SER A 89 17.96 -33.92 7.16
C SER A 89 16.83 -33.84 8.19
N ASN A 90 16.66 -32.68 8.82
CA ASN A 90 15.63 -32.45 9.85
C ASN A 90 14.53 -31.53 9.31
N HIS A 91 13.28 -31.81 9.70
CA HIS A 91 12.14 -30.94 9.41
C HIS A 91 12.31 -29.58 10.10
N ARG A 92 11.96 -28.51 9.37
CA ARG A 92 11.79 -27.18 9.96
C ARG A 92 10.32 -26.91 10.24
N GLN A 93 10.05 -26.33 11.40
CA GLN A 93 8.72 -25.82 11.73
C GLN A 93 8.52 -24.42 11.13
N ILE A 94 7.40 -24.27 10.43
CA ILE A 94 6.98 -23.02 9.80
C ILE A 94 5.59 -22.68 10.32
N ALA A 95 5.40 -21.42 10.67
CA ALA A 95 4.11 -20.85 10.97
C ALA A 95 3.83 -19.65 10.05
N ASP A 96 2.56 -19.23 10.02
CA ASP A 96 2.11 -17.95 9.47
C ASP A 96 2.70 -17.59 8.09
N SER A 97 2.52 -18.51 7.13
CA SER A 97 2.89 -18.28 5.74
C SER A 97 1.87 -17.39 5.05
N GLN A 98 2.32 -16.37 4.31
CA GLN A 98 1.42 -15.48 3.59
C GLN A 98 2.12 -14.87 2.37
N VAL A 99 1.37 -14.67 1.29
CA VAL A 99 1.86 -13.94 0.12
C VAL A 99 1.84 -12.44 0.43
N VAL A 100 2.98 -11.77 0.30
CA VAL A 100 3.11 -10.33 0.60
C VAL A 100 3.22 -9.46 -0.64
N HIS A 101 3.55 -10.06 -1.79
CA HIS A 101 3.64 -9.36 -3.06
C HIS A 101 3.48 -10.33 -4.22
N ALA A 102 2.76 -9.91 -5.27
CA ALA A 102 2.68 -10.61 -6.54
C ALA A 102 2.67 -9.60 -7.67
N ALA A 103 3.49 -9.84 -8.70
CA ALA A 103 3.53 -9.00 -9.88
C ALA A 103 3.75 -9.84 -11.13
N ARG A 104 2.95 -9.57 -12.17
CA ARG A 104 3.18 -10.14 -13.51
C ARG A 104 4.44 -9.49 -14.08
N LYS A 105 5.43 -10.31 -14.42
CA LYS A 105 6.72 -9.87 -14.99
C LYS A 105 6.76 -10.07 -16.50
N VAL A 106 6.14 -11.14 -17.00
CA VAL A 106 6.08 -11.46 -18.44
C VAL A 106 4.67 -11.88 -18.79
N SER A 107 4.23 -11.50 -19.99
CA SER A 107 3.05 -12.06 -20.63
C SER A 107 3.24 -12.08 -22.13
N ALA A 108 3.10 -13.29 -22.69
CA ALA A 108 3.24 -13.54 -24.11
C ALA A 108 2.29 -14.68 -24.50
N GLY A 109 1.26 -14.35 -25.29
CA GLY A 109 0.23 -15.32 -25.67
C GLY A 109 -0.49 -15.91 -24.45
N ASN A 110 -0.51 -17.23 -24.34
CA ASN A 110 -1.10 -17.95 -23.20
C ASN A 110 -0.14 -18.10 -22.00
N VAL A 111 1.12 -17.65 -22.12
CA VAL A 111 2.15 -17.78 -21.09
C VAL A 111 2.25 -16.50 -20.26
N GLU A 112 2.15 -16.63 -18.95
CA GLU A 112 2.44 -15.57 -18.01
C GLU A 112 3.50 -16.01 -17.00
N VAL A 113 4.37 -15.07 -16.62
CA VAL A 113 5.33 -15.29 -15.53
C VAL A 113 5.06 -14.28 -14.43
N TRP A 114 4.83 -14.80 -13.24
CA TRP A 114 4.55 -14.05 -12.03
C TRP A 114 5.74 -14.14 -11.08
N SER A 115 6.12 -13.02 -10.50
CA SER A 115 7.05 -12.96 -9.38
C SER A 115 6.23 -12.85 -8.10
N VAL A 116 6.26 -13.87 -7.26
CA VAL A 116 5.51 -13.91 -6.00
C VAL A 116 6.49 -13.95 -4.83
N THR A 117 6.30 -13.06 -3.85
CA THR A 117 7.05 -13.05 -2.59
C THR A 117 6.16 -13.57 -1.48
N VAL A 118 6.62 -14.63 -0.80
CA VAL A 118 5.96 -15.28 0.32
C VAL A 118 6.74 -14.98 1.58
N SER A 119 6.07 -14.53 2.64
CA SER A 119 6.67 -14.44 3.96
C SER A 119 6.33 -15.69 4.77
N VAL A 120 7.28 -16.14 5.59
CA VAL A 120 7.15 -17.30 6.47
C VAL A 120 7.77 -16.99 7.82
N GLN A 121 7.18 -17.52 8.88
CA GLN A 121 7.72 -17.42 10.23
C GLN A 121 8.46 -18.71 10.57
N LEU A 122 9.78 -18.62 10.76
CA LEU A 122 10.58 -19.75 11.19
C LEU A 122 10.56 -19.86 12.72
N GLY A 123 10.43 -21.08 13.22
CA GLY A 123 10.46 -21.38 14.65
C GLY A 123 9.06 -21.47 15.25
N GLY A 124 8.80 -22.62 15.87
CA GLY A 124 7.51 -22.97 16.43
C GLY A 124 7.61 -24.17 17.35
N ALA A 125 8.58 -24.21 18.27
CA ALA A 125 8.28 -24.98 19.48
C ALA A 125 7.16 -24.21 20.18
N SER A 126 6.01 -24.86 20.31
CA SER A 126 4.90 -24.36 21.11
C SER A 126 5.38 -24.17 22.54
N GLY A 127 5.67 -22.93 22.92
CA GLY A 127 6.11 -22.58 24.26
C GLY A 127 7.13 -21.44 24.24
N ALA A 128 6.96 -20.51 25.18
CA ALA A 128 7.84 -19.36 25.42
C ALA A 128 9.34 -19.72 25.66
N ALA A 129 9.69 -21.00 25.73
CA ALA A 129 11.03 -21.50 26.04
C ALA A 129 11.90 -21.84 24.81
N ALA A 130 11.36 -21.81 23.58
CA ALA A 130 12.16 -22.03 22.36
C ALA A 130 12.29 -20.80 21.46
N ALA A 131 11.66 -19.69 21.83
CA ALA A 131 12.12 -18.40 21.36
C ALA A 131 13.47 -18.17 22.03
N GLY A 132 14.56 -18.37 21.28
CA GLY A 132 15.81 -17.69 21.61
C GLY A 132 15.54 -16.19 21.80
N LYS A 133 16.50 -15.44 22.34
CA LYS A 133 16.36 -14.00 22.64
C LYS A 133 15.87 -13.14 21.46
N ASP A 134 15.86 -13.69 20.24
CA ASP A 134 15.49 -13.01 18.99
C ASP A 134 14.06 -13.28 18.49
N GLY A 135 13.24 -14.03 19.24
CA GLY A 135 11.86 -14.33 18.84
C GLY A 135 11.75 -15.09 17.51
N PRO A 136 10.52 -15.34 17.02
CA PRO A 136 10.33 -16.01 15.74
C PRO A 136 10.80 -15.11 14.59
N THR A 137 11.72 -15.62 13.75
CA THR A 137 12.30 -14.84 12.65
C THR A 137 11.44 -14.96 11.40
N ARG A 138 10.89 -13.83 10.92
CA ARG A 138 10.16 -13.78 9.64
C ARG A 138 11.13 -13.63 8.46
N GLN A 139 11.04 -14.55 7.52
CA GLN A 139 11.83 -14.56 6.28
C GLN A 139 10.94 -14.41 5.05
N TYR A 140 11.51 -13.97 3.93
CA TYR A 140 10.80 -13.68 2.69
C TYR A 140 11.44 -14.46 1.55
N TYR A 141 10.63 -15.22 0.83
CA TYR A 141 11.06 -16.07 -0.28
C TYR A 141 10.36 -15.62 -1.56
N ARG A 142 11.13 -15.42 -2.63
CA ARG A 142 10.60 -15.09 -3.95
C ARG A 142 10.61 -16.32 -4.85
N VAL A 143 9.49 -16.52 -5.54
CA VAL A 143 9.28 -17.60 -6.52
C VAL A 143 8.83 -16.98 -7.84
N ALA A 144 9.46 -17.43 -8.93
CA ALA A 144 8.99 -17.15 -10.28
C ALA A 144 8.07 -18.29 -10.74
N VAL A 145 6.78 -17.99 -10.93
CA VAL A 145 5.75 -18.96 -11.32
C VAL A 145 5.35 -18.71 -12.77
N SER A 146 5.44 -19.74 -13.60
CA SER A 146 4.84 -19.77 -14.93
C SER A 146 3.40 -20.28 -14.85
N VAL A 147 2.50 -19.55 -15.51
CA VAL A 147 1.09 -19.88 -15.65
C VAL A 147 0.80 -20.04 -17.14
N THR A 148 0.55 -21.27 -17.55
CA THR A 148 0.18 -21.65 -18.93
C THR A 148 -1.14 -22.43 -18.88
N ASP A 149 -1.18 -23.66 -19.40
CA ASP A 149 -2.23 -24.65 -19.14
C ASP A 149 -2.03 -25.33 -17.76
N GLY A 150 -0.88 -25.10 -17.12
CA GLY A 150 -0.56 -25.55 -15.77
C GLY A 150 0.31 -24.55 -15.01
N LEU A 151 0.73 -24.92 -13.80
CA LEU A 151 1.56 -24.11 -12.91
C LEU A 151 2.92 -24.77 -12.70
N ARG A 152 3.99 -24.00 -12.90
CA ARG A 152 5.36 -24.48 -12.65
C ARG A 152 6.26 -23.36 -12.14
N ALA A 153 7.07 -23.64 -11.12
CA ALA A 153 8.13 -22.74 -10.69
C ALA A 153 9.32 -22.84 -11.65
N LEU A 154 9.86 -21.69 -12.05
CA LEU A 154 11.00 -21.60 -12.96
C LEU A 154 12.33 -21.88 -12.25
N ALA A 155 12.38 -21.71 -10.93
CA ALA A 155 13.54 -21.96 -10.08
C ALA A 155 13.11 -22.25 -8.64
N ILE A 156 14.04 -22.75 -7.83
CA ILE A 156 13.85 -22.90 -6.38
C ILE A 156 13.66 -21.53 -5.69
N PRO A 157 13.04 -21.50 -4.49
CA PRO A 157 12.76 -20.24 -3.79
C PRO A 157 14.06 -19.49 -3.45
N THR A 158 14.07 -18.19 -3.72
CA THR A 158 15.20 -17.31 -3.38
C THR A 158 14.87 -16.51 -2.11
N LEU A 159 15.74 -16.55 -1.10
CA LEU A 159 15.62 -15.68 0.07
C LEU A 159 15.87 -14.22 -0.35
N VAL A 160 14.93 -13.33 -0.02
CA VAL A 160 14.99 -11.91 -0.35
C VAL A 160 14.79 -11.05 0.90
N GLU A 161 15.20 -9.79 0.82
CA GLU A 161 14.94 -8.82 1.87
C GLU A 161 13.44 -8.55 2.03
N ARG A 162 13.03 -8.12 3.23
CA ARG A 162 11.66 -7.68 3.49
C ARG A 162 11.25 -6.57 2.50
N PRO A 163 10.00 -6.55 2.00
CA PRO A 163 9.49 -5.41 1.24
C PRO A 163 9.69 -4.09 2.01
N ALA A 164 10.18 -3.07 1.32
CA ALA A 164 10.41 -1.76 1.94
C ALA A 164 9.13 -1.19 2.55
N ARG A 165 9.27 -0.48 3.66
CA ARG A 165 8.16 0.30 4.22
C ARG A 165 7.81 1.44 3.26
N GLY A 166 6.52 1.67 3.05
CA GLY A 166 6.05 2.85 2.33
C GLY A 166 6.31 4.12 3.14
N GLY A 167 6.34 5.28 2.46
CA GLY A 167 6.41 6.56 3.14
C GLY A 167 5.07 6.94 3.78
N ASP A 168 5.12 7.74 4.85
CA ASP A 168 3.94 8.20 5.54
C ASP A 168 3.18 9.25 4.71
N LEU A 169 1.85 9.17 4.67
CA LEU A 169 1.02 10.17 4.01
C LEU A 169 0.58 11.24 5.01
N ALA A 170 0.66 12.50 4.60
CA ALA A 170 0.18 13.60 5.41
C ALA A 170 -1.35 13.54 5.56
N LEU A 171 -1.83 13.52 6.80
CA LEU A 171 -3.24 13.61 7.13
C LEU A 171 -3.69 15.09 7.21
N SER A 172 -4.99 15.33 7.06
CA SER A 172 -5.59 16.67 7.12
C SER A 172 -5.79 17.19 8.54
N TYR A 173 -5.81 16.32 9.55
CA TYR A 173 -6.10 16.70 10.94
C TYR A 173 -5.00 17.61 11.50
N SER A 174 -5.32 18.89 11.66
CA SER A 174 -4.35 19.96 11.96
C SER A 174 -4.42 20.43 13.41
N ALA A 175 -5.52 20.17 14.11
CA ALA A 175 -5.76 20.69 15.45
C ALA A 175 -6.44 19.67 16.37
N THR A 176 -6.02 19.63 17.63
CA THR A 176 -6.71 18.89 18.70
C THR A 176 -7.82 19.76 19.28
N CYS A 177 -9.03 19.22 19.32
CA CYS A 177 -10.21 19.92 19.81
C CYS A 177 -10.42 19.74 21.30
N ALA A 178 -10.82 20.81 21.98
CA ALA A 178 -11.16 20.75 23.41
C ALA A 178 -12.40 19.88 23.63
N ALA A 179 -12.46 19.24 24.81
CA ALA A 179 -13.49 18.25 25.16
C ALA A 179 -14.90 18.84 25.27
N ASP A 180 -15.00 20.14 25.56
CA ASP A 180 -16.23 20.90 25.73
C ASP A 180 -16.82 21.42 24.41
N THR A 181 -16.09 21.31 23.30
CA THR A 181 -16.62 21.74 22.00
C THR A 181 -17.79 20.84 21.57
N PRO A 182 -18.85 21.39 20.96
CA PRO A 182 -19.98 20.59 20.47
C PRO A 182 -19.54 19.49 19.49
N LEU A 183 -18.52 19.76 18.67
CA LEU A 183 -17.93 18.79 17.76
C LEU A 183 -17.34 17.58 18.50
N THR A 184 -16.50 17.82 19.52
CA THR A 184 -15.91 16.76 20.34
C THR A 184 -16.95 15.97 21.12
N GLN A 185 -17.99 16.63 21.65
CA GLN A 185 -19.05 15.96 22.40
C GLN A 185 -19.85 14.98 21.52
N VAL A 186 -20.18 15.39 20.29
CA VAL A 186 -20.87 14.52 19.32
C VAL A 186 -19.98 13.36 18.89
N ALA A 187 -18.72 13.62 18.52
CA ALA A 187 -17.78 12.56 18.12
C ALA A 187 -17.54 11.55 19.26
N THR A 188 -17.30 12.03 20.49
CA THR A 188 -17.09 11.19 21.69
C THR A 188 -18.31 10.35 21.98
N GLY A 189 -19.48 10.98 22.00
CA GLY A 189 -20.74 10.30 22.28
C GLY A 189 -21.10 9.26 21.22
N PHE A 190 -20.89 9.59 19.95
CA PHE A 190 -21.05 8.68 18.83
C PHE A 190 -20.19 7.43 19.00
N VAL A 191 -18.87 7.57 19.15
CA VAL A 191 -17.96 6.41 19.21
C VAL A 191 -18.25 5.55 20.44
N LYS A 192 -18.61 6.15 21.58
CA LYS A 192 -19.03 5.40 22.77
C LYS A 192 -20.28 4.56 22.50
N ALA A 193 -21.34 5.15 21.94
CA ALA A 193 -22.57 4.44 21.64
C ALA A 193 -22.36 3.37 20.54
N TYR A 194 -21.60 3.71 19.51
CA TYR A 194 -21.30 2.84 18.36
C TYR A 194 -20.55 1.58 18.78
N LEU A 195 -19.57 1.68 19.68
CA LEU A 195 -18.68 0.58 20.03
C LEU A 195 -19.08 -0.21 21.27
N SER A 196 -19.75 0.43 22.23
CA SER A 196 -20.20 -0.25 23.43
C SER A 196 -21.64 -0.75 23.33
N GLY A 197 -22.39 -0.31 22.32
CA GLY A 197 -23.83 -0.57 22.21
C GLY A 197 -24.65 0.10 23.31
N ASN A 198 -24.02 0.91 24.18
CA ASN A 198 -24.68 1.61 25.26
C ASN A 198 -25.09 3.02 24.82
N GLY A 199 -26.39 3.30 24.87
CA GLY A 199 -26.97 4.58 24.51
C GLY A 199 -27.60 4.58 23.13
N ASP A 200 -28.13 5.73 22.74
CA ASP A 200 -28.84 5.91 21.49
C ASP A 200 -27.90 6.45 20.41
N LEU A 201 -27.61 5.65 19.39
CA LEU A 201 -26.76 6.05 18.25
C LEU A 201 -27.45 7.07 17.35
N SER A 202 -28.78 7.04 17.26
CA SER A 202 -29.56 7.93 16.39
C SER A 202 -29.44 9.40 16.80
N ARG A 203 -29.18 9.68 18.08
CA ARG A 203 -28.96 11.03 18.60
C ARG A 203 -27.70 11.71 18.06
N TYR A 204 -26.75 10.91 17.58
CA TYR A 204 -25.45 11.37 17.12
C TYR A 204 -25.28 11.31 15.62
N THR A 205 -26.21 10.68 14.91
CA THR A 205 -26.10 10.43 13.48
C THR A 205 -27.13 11.27 12.73
N VAL A 206 -26.82 11.56 11.46
CA VAL A 206 -27.81 12.17 10.58
C VAL A 206 -28.99 11.22 10.35
N LEU A 207 -30.17 11.78 10.10
CA LEU A 207 -31.33 10.98 9.73
C LEU A 207 -31.02 10.19 8.45
N ASN A 208 -31.35 8.89 8.46
CA ASN A 208 -31.03 7.94 7.38
C ASN A 208 -29.52 7.73 7.14
N SER A 209 -28.67 7.92 8.17
CA SER A 209 -27.30 7.42 8.07
C SER A 209 -27.32 5.89 7.90
N GLU A 210 -26.49 5.37 7.01
CA GLU A 210 -26.29 3.92 6.83
C GLU A 210 -25.36 3.33 7.90
N ILE A 211 -25.14 4.06 9.01
CA ILE A 211 -24.23 3.65 10.07
C ILE A 211 -24.90 2.58 10.93
N VAL A 212 -24.33 1.38 10.90
CA VAL A 212 -24.79 0.24 11.70
C VAL A 212 -23.72 -0.10 12.73
N ALA A 213 -24.09 -0.08 14.02
CA ALA A 213 -23.19 -0.50 15.09
C ALA A 213 -22.85 -2.00 14.99
N PRO A 214 -21.60 -2.40 15.31
CA PRO A 214 -21.24 -3.81 15.39
C PRO A 214 -22.12 -4.58 16.39
N SER A 215 -22.61 -5.76 15.99
CA SER A 215 -23.45 -6.61 16.83
C SER A 215 -22.93 -8.07 16.82
N PRO A 216 -22.69 -8.68 17.99
CA PRO A 216 -22.82 -8.11 19.35
C PRO A 216 -21.79 -7.01 19.62
N SER A 217 -22.06 -6.16 20.62
CA SER A 217 -21.14 -5.09 20.99
C SER A 217 -19.76 -5.65 21.36
N PRO A 218 -18.68 -5.19 20.69
CA PRO A 218 -17.34 -5.70 20.94
C PRO A 218 -16.71 -5.20 22.24
N PHE A 219 -17.22 -4.11 22.83
CA PHE A 219 -16.60 -3.48 24.00
C PHE A 219 -17.60 -3.22 25.13
N THR A 220 -17.10 -3.31 26.37
CA THR A 220 -17.87 -3.04 27.58
C THR A 220 -17.80 -1.57 27.99
N SER A 221 -16.65 -0.92 27.73
CA SER A 221 -16.47 0.52 27.96
C SER A 221 -15.54 1.13 26.92
N VAL A 222 -15.76 2.41 26.61
CA VAL A 222 -14.95 3.19 25.67
C VAL A 222 -14.67 4.56 26.26
N GLU A 223 -13.40 4.94 26.26
CA GLU A 223 -12.90 6.24 26.69
C GLU A 223 -12.28 6.95 25.49
N THR A 224 -12.64 8.22 25.28
CA THR A 224 -12.07 9.00 24.17
C THR A 224 -10.78 9.64 24.64
N ALA A 225 -9.68 9.31 23.97
CA ALA A 225 -8.35 9.82 24.28
C ALA A 225 -8.12 11.20 23.67
N SER A 226 -8.51 11.38 22.39
CA SER A 226 -8.39 12.67 21.71
C SER A 226 -9.36 12.77 20.53
N VAL A 227 -9.69 14.01 20.17
CA VAL A 227 -10.44 14.34 18.96
C VAL A 227 -9.64 15.40 18.22
N THR A 228 -9.22 15.09 17.00
CA THR A 228 -8.50 16.04 16.13
C THR A 228 -9.34 16.35 14.90
N SER A 229 -9.31 17.61 14.45
CA SER A 229 -10.08 18.08 13.29
C SER A 229 -9.15 18.56 12.19
N ASP A 230 -9.64 18.49 10.96
CA ASP A 230 -9.08 19.13 9.78
C ASP A 230 -9.02 20.67 9.89
N ASP A 231 -9.94 21.28 10.62
CA ASP A 231 -10.00 22.72 10.89
C ASP A 231 -9.50 23.09 12.30
N SER A 232 -8.75 24.18 12.39
CA SER A 232 -8.24 24.74 13.65
C SER A 232 -9.32 25.32 14.56
N GLY A 233 -10.46 25.70 14.00
CA GLY A 233 -11.62 26.20 14.73
C GLY A 233 -12.50 25.11 15.32
N CYS A 234 -12.18 23.82 15.13
CA CYS A 234 -12.92 22.68 15.70
C CYS A 234 -14.44 22.76 15.47
N GLY A 235 -14.84 23.14 14.25
CA GLY A 235 -16.25 23.21 13.87
C GLY A 235 -17.01 24.40 14.44
N THR A 236 -16.32 25.48 14.85
CA THR A 236 -16.97 26.73 15.31
C THR A 236 -17.66 27.47 14.17
N THR A 237 -17.04 27.53 12.99
CA THR A 237 -17.53 28.28 11.82
C THR A 237 -17.94 27.39 10.64
N GLY A 238 -17.58 26.11 10.67
CA GLY A 238 -17.87 25.15 9.61
C GLY A 238 -19.27 24.55 9.67
N SER A 239 -19.77 24.11 8.51
CA SER A 239 -20.96 23.25 8.38
C SER A 239 -20.61 21.77 8.18
N THR A 240 -19.33 21.46 7.92
CA THR A 240 -18.77 20.13 7.76
C THR A 240 -17.41 20.12 8.45
N ALA A 241 -17.05 18.99 9.05
CA ALA A 241 -15.74 18.78 9.67
C ALA A 241 -15.31 17.33 9.52
N HIS A 242 -14.03 17.11 9.18
CA HIS A 242 -13.42 15.80 9.22
C HIS A 242 -12.65 15.64 10.53
N VAL A 243 -13.00 14.61 11.28
CA VAL A 243 -12.50 14.37 12.62
C VAL A 243 -11.83 13.01 12.70
N LEU A 244 -10.71 12.92 13.43
CA LEU A 244 -10.13 11.66 13.87
C LEU A 244 -10.32 11.53 15.37
N ALA A 245 -11.24 10.67 15.77
CA ALA A 245 -11.48 10.33 17.17
C ALA A 245 -10.62 9.13 17.57
N THR A 246 -9.71 9.35 18.51
CA THR A 246 -8.84 8.30 19.09
C THR A 246 -9.45 7.82 20.39
N VAL A 247 -9.66 6.51 20.54
CA VAL A 247 -10.34 5.93 21.71
C VAL A 247 -9.59 4.74 22.29
N ASN A 248 -9.66 4.63 23.61
CA ASN A 248 -9.21 3.47 24.37
C ASN A 248 -10.44 2.67 24.77
N ALA A 249 -10.52 1.43 24.31
CA ALA A 249 -11.66 0.56 24.55
C ALA A 249 -11.27 -0.62 25.46
N LYS A 250 -12.25 -1.13 26.21
CA LYS A 250 -12.11 -2.29 27.08
C LYS A 250 -13.07 -3.40 26.63
N GLY A 251 -12.51 -4.50 26.18
CA GLY A 251 -13.25 -5.72 25.85
C GLY A 251 -13.52 -6.58 27.09
N ALA A 252 -14.15 -7.73 26.87
CA ALA A 252 -14.44 -8.70 27.94
C ALA A 252 -13.16 -9.25 28.60
N GLU A 253 -12.08 -9.42 27.83
CA GLU A 253 -10.80 -9.99 28.28
C GLU A 253 -9.80 -8.94 28.80
N GLY A 254 -10.14 -7.65 28.73
CA GLY A 254 -9.27 -6.57 29.21
C GLY A 254 -9.15 -5.38 28.25
N GLY A 255 -8.12 -4.57 28.46
CA GLY A 255 -7.81 -3.42 27.61
C GLY A 255 -7.39 -3.88 26.20
N ILE A 256 -7.88 -3.18 25.17
CA ILE A 256 -7.59 -3.45 23.76
C ILE A 256 -6.70 -2.31 23.23
N PRO A 257 -5.86 -2.54 22.19
CA PRO A 257 -5.11 -1.45 21.55
C PRO A 257 -6.01 -0.26 21.19
N THR A 258 -5.44 0.94 21.28
CA THR A 258 -6.10 2.19 20.90
C THR A 258 -6.64 2.11 19.48
N LEU A 259 -7.87 2.58 19.29
CA LEU A 259 -8.57 2.60 18.01
C LEU A 259 -8.71 4.04 17.52
N ALA A 260 -8.72 4.22 16.21
CA ALA A 260 -8.92 5.52 15.57
C ALA A 260 -10.13 5.45 14.64
N TYR A 261 -11.02 6.44 14.75
CA TYR A 261 -12.25 6.56 13.97
C TYR A 261 -12.22 7.86 13.17
N PRO A 262 -11.90 7.78 11.87
CA PRO A 262 -12.17 8.84 10.92
C PRO A 262 -13.68 9.05 10.81
N LEU A 263 -14.15 10.27 11.04
CA LEU A 263 -15.56 10.63 11.01
C LEU A 263 -15.75 11.87 10.13
N THR A 264 -16.80 11.87 9.33
CA THR A 264 -17.32 13.08 8.72
C THR A 264 -18.55 13.54 9.48
N LEU A 265 -18.49 14.77 10.01
CA LEU A 265 -19.58 15.40 10.73
C LEU A 265 -20.15 16.54 9.89
N VAL A 266 -21.47 16.71 9.98
CA VAL A 266 -22.20 17.81 9.35
C VAL A 266 -23.03 18.55 10.40
N ARG A 267 -23.21 19.85 10.18
CA ARG A 267 -23.98 20.71 11.07
C ARG A 267 -25.38 20.93 10.49
N THR A 268 -26.36 20.22 11.04
CA THR A 268 -27.77 20.31 10.64
C THR A 268 -28.54 21.07 11.70
N THR A 269 -29.26 22.13 11.33
CA THR A 269 -30.06 22.94 12.27
C THR A 269 -29.28 23.44 13.50
N GLY A 270 -27.99 23.75 13.31
CA GLY A 270 -27.09 24.24 14.36
C GLY A 270 -26.45 23.15 15.24
N GLN A 271 -26.85 21.89 15.10
CA GLN A 271 -26.32 20.74 15.83
C GLN A 271 -25.39 19.91 14.96
N TRP A 272 -24.28 19.44 15.53
CA TRP A 272 -23.38 18.51 14.86
C TRP A 272 -23.96 17.10 14.88
N GLN A 273 -23.83 16.40 13.75
CA GLN A 273 -24.24 15.01 13.59
C GLN A 273 -23.20 14.29 12.74
N VAL A 274 -22.94 13.03 13.06
CA VAL A 274 -22.07 12.15 12.29
C VAL A 274 -22.81 11.70 11.04
N GLN A 275 -22.20 11.97 9.89
CA GLN A 275 -22.71 11.55 8.59
C GLN A 275 -22.15 10.18 8.20
N SER A 276 -20.85 9.95 8.44
CA SER A 276 -20.18 8.69 8.08
C SER A 276 -19.03 8.37 9.03
N VAL A 277 -18.72 7.07 9.12
CA VAL A 277 -17.41 6.56 9.58
C VAL A 277 -16.59 6.30 8.33
N ASP A 278 -15.53 7.06 8.12
CA ASP A 278 -14.81 7.05 6.84
C ASP A 278 -13.88 5.84 6.75
N PRO A 279 -13.81 5.17 5.58
CA PRO A 279 -12.99 3.96 5.41
C PRO A 279 -11.48 4.25 5.42
N ILE A 280 -11.10 5.52 5.21
CA ILE A 280 -9.73 6.00 5.31
C ILE A 280 -9.73 7.35 6.06
N PRO A 281 -8.63 7.69 6.76
CA PRO A 281 -8.47 9.02 7.34
C PRO A 281 -8.42 10.09 6.24
N ALA A 282 -8.84 11.32 6.57
CA ALA A 282 -8.80 12.44 5.66
C ALA A 282 -7.34 12.77 5.28
N LEU A 283 -7.05 12.69 3.98
CA LEU A 283 -5.72 12.93 3.42
C LEU A 283 -5.54 14.41 3.07
N ARG A 284 -4.34 14.93 3.34
CA ARG A 284 -3.98 16.28 2.91
C ARG A 284 -3.98 16.36 1.38
N THR A 285 -4.57 17.43 0.85
CA THR A 285 -4.54 17.75 -0.58
C THR A 285 -3.64 18.97 -0.81
N PRO A 286 -2.65 18.90 -1.71
CA PRO A 286 -2.27 17.75 -2.55
C PRO A 286 -1.66 16.61 -1.73
N LEU A 287 -1.75 15.37 -2.25
CA LEU A 287 -1.16 14.19 -1.62
C LEU A 287 0.34 14.42 -1.41
N THR A 288 0.75 14.35 -0.15
CA THR A 288 2.12 14.67 0.25
C THR A 288 2.66 13.51 1.09
N ILE A 289 3.82 12.99 0.69
CA ILE A 289 4.58 12.03 1.49
C ILE A 289 5.36 12.82 2.55
N VAL A 290 5.14 12.50 3.81
CA VAL A 290 5.96 12.98 4.92
C VAL A 290 7.28 12.22 4.85
N ALA A 291 8.36 12.91 4.55
CA ALA A 291 9.68 12.30 4.60
C ALA A 291 10.02 11.94 6.05
N ASP A 292 10.22 10.65 6.33
CA ASP A 292 10.78 10.20 7.61
C ASP A 292 12.14 10.89 7.82
N GLN A 293 12.23 11.80 8.79
CA GLN A 293 13.52 12.35 9.24
C GLN A 293 14.29 11.37 10.14
N THR A 294 13.85 10.12 10.27
CA THR A 294 14.43 9.09 11.14
C THR A 294 15.23 8.02 10.39
N GLN A 295 15.90 8.37 9.29
CA GLN A 295 17.17 7.73 8.90
C GLN A 295 18.35 8.53 9.47
N GLY A 296 18.52 8.43 10.79
CA GLY A 296 19.61 9.07 11.54
C GLY A 296 20.32 8.07 12.43
N GLY A 297 20.93 7.05 11.82
CA GLY A 297 21.71 6.01 12.50
C GLY A 297 22.89 5.53 11.66
N GLY A 298 23.51 6.43 10.91
CA GLY A 298 24.75 6.19 10.17
C GLY A 298 25.58 7.47 10.25
N ALA A 299 26.81 7.35 10.76
CA ALA A 299 27.73 8.44 11.00
C ALA A 299 27.90 9.38 9.78
N PRO A 300 28.12 10.69 9.97
CA PRO A 300 28.27 11.62 8.87
C PRO A 300 29.55 11.31 8.08
N ALA A 301 29.39 10.76 6.88
CA ALA A 301 30.46 10.74 5.89
C ALA A 301 30.65 12.17 5.37
N GLN A 302 31.77 12.78 5.72
CA GLN A 302 32.23 14.04 5.13
C GLN A 302 32.22 13.93 3.60
N ALA A 303 31.51 14.84 2.94
CA ALA A 303 31.58 15.02 1.51
C ALA A 303 32.96 15.59 1.14
N THR A 304 33.87 14.75 0.66
CA THR A 304 35.02 15.19 -0.13
C THR A 304 34.57 15.38 -1.57
N THR A 305 34.34 16.65 -1.92
CA THR A 305 34.24 17.14 -3.30
C THR A 305 35.43 16.63 -4.11
N THR A 306 35.19 15.79 -5.11
CA THR A 306 36.12 15.58 -6.22
C THR A 306 35.41 15.92 -7.52
N ALA A 307 35.93 16.96 -8.17
CA ALA A 307 35.49 17.46 -9.47
C ALA A 307 35.75 16.42 -10.60
N PRO A 308 35.02 16.46 -11.71
CA PRO A 308 35.22 15.53 -12.82
C PRO A 308 36.42 15.96 -13.66
N SER A 309 37.46 15.12 -13.72
CA SER A 309 38.54 15.25 -14.71
C SER A 309 38.33 14.22 -15.81
N THR A 310 37.92 14.72 -16.98
CA THR A 310 38.04 14.02 -18.26
C THR A 310 39.51 13.81 -18.60
N THR A 311 39.93 12.59 -18.92
CA THR A 311 40.77 12.28 -20.10
C THR A 311 40.97 10.76 -20.23
N VAL A 312 40.64 10.29 -21.43
CA VAL A 312 40.90 8.94 -21.95
C VAL A 312 42.40 8.80 -22.22
N SER A 313 43.01 7.67 -21.85
CA SER A 313 44.22 7.18 -22.51
C SER A 313 44.20 5.65 -22.59
N VAL A 314 44.04 5.15 -23.81
CA VAL A 314 44.09 3.74 -24.18
C VAL A 314 45.57 3.37 -24.42
N PRO A 315 46.15 2.37 -23.74
CA PRO A 315 47.50 1.91 -24.04
C PRO A 315 47.53 1.12 -25.36
N PRO A 316 48.59 1.25 -26.19
CA PRO A 316 48.66 0.56 -27.47
C PRO A 316 48.95 -0.94 -27.28
N ALA A 317 48.35 -1.75 -28.17
CA ALA A 317 48.55 -3.18 -28.23
C ALA A 317 50.01 -3.51 -28.61
N ARG A 318 50.65 -4.42 -27.85
CA ARG A 318 51.90 -5.06 -28.29
C ARG A 318 51.56 -6.36 -29.01
N GLN A 319 51.93 -6.43 -30.29
CA GLN A 319 52.07 -7.66 -31.04
C GLN A 319 53.48 -8.21 -30.85
N ASN A 320 53.55 -9.53 -30.63
CA ASN A 320 54.69 -10.44 -30.58
C ASN A 320 55.69 -10.29 -29.43
#